data_AF-A0A6C1PK87-F1
#
_entry.id   AF-A0A6C1PK87-F1
#
_cell.length_a   1.000
_cell.length_b   1.000
_cell.length_c   1.000
_cell.angle_alpha   90.00
_cell.angle_beta   90.00
_cell.angle_gamma   90.00
#
_symmetry.space_group_name_H-M   'P 1'
#
loop_
_entity.id
_entity.type
_entity.pdbx_description
1 polymer ?
#
loop_
_entity_poly.entity_id
_entity_poly.type
_entity_poly.pdbx_seq_one_letter_code
_entity_poly.pdbx_strand_id
1 'polypeptide(L)'
;MARGKRRRRLMLSGLESRMVVLFSAAIALAVLVVTLTTALVIVVQQSAGASAEEFLIVYRRSGRIEPVERDGRLVETRTSRTDAVRQTTRSALIIPVLLVNNVVLVVLLAIVGIRYARRFAGPIYRISTDIRHVLAGDRSVRINLRKTDELREFAQRINGLLDALERAHPRTDA
;
A
#
# COMPACT_ATOMS: atom_id res chain seq x y z
N MET A 1 -24.74 -28.82 20.44
CA MET A 1 -24.89 -27.65 19.53
C MET A 1 -23.59 -26.96 19.06
N ALA A 2 -22.39 -27.25 19.61
CA ALA A 2 -21.17 -26.49 19.29
C ALA A 2 -20.40 -26.91 18.01
N ARG A 3 -20.62 -28.11 17.45
CA ARG A 3 -19.83 -28.65 16.31
C ARG A 3 -20.15 -28.03 14.95
N GLY A 4 -21.36 -27.51 14.73
CA GLY A 4 -21.76 -26.90 13.45
C GLY A 4 -21.13 -25.53 13.18
N LYS A 5 -20.77 -24.79 14.23
CA LYS A 5 -20.22 -23.41 14.13
C LYS A 5 -18.78 -23.39 13.62
N ARG A 6 -17.98 -24.43 13.93
CA ARG A 6 -16.59 -24.57 13.45
C ARG A 6 -16.51 -24.92 11.95
N ARG A 7 -17.36 -25.84 11.46
CA ARG A 7 -17.38 -26.21 10.03
C ARG A 7 -17.86 -25.08 9.12
N ARG A 8 -18.83 -24.26 9.56
CA ARG A 8 -19.28 -23.07 8.81
C ARG A 8 -18.18 -22.02 8.62
N ARG A 9 -17.26 -21.84 9.59
CA ARG A 9 -16.10 -20.93 9.43
C ARG A 9 -15.10 -21.37 8.37
N LEU A 10 -14.99 -22.68 8.14
CA LEU A 10 -13.99 -23.28 7.24
C LEU A 10 -14.43 -23.32 5.77
N MET A 11 -15.73 -23.31 5.48
CA MET A 11 -16.25 -23.29 4.10
C MET A 11 -16.27 -21.89 3.47
N LEU A 12 -16.11 -20.85 4.27
CA LEU A 12 -16.26 -19.45 3.86
C LEU A 12 -14.94 -18.70 3.82
N SER A 13 -13.96 -19.24 4.53
CA SER A 13 -12.58 -18.79 4.44
C SER A 13 -12.04 -18.90 3.03
N GLY A 14 -12.60 -19.70 2.12
CA GLY A 14 -12.09 -19.86 0.75
C GLY A 14 -12.20 -18.60 -0.12
N LEU A 15 -13.32 -17.85 -0.04
CA LEU A 15 -13.50 -16.63 -0.82
C LEU A 15 -12.81 -15.43 -0.14
N GLU A 16 -12.89 -15.37 1.19
CA GLU A 16 -12.20 -14.37 2.00
C GLU A 16 -10.68 -14.52 1.87
N SER A 17 -10.15 -15.75 1.92
CA SER A 17 -8.72 -16.00 1.74
C SER A 17 -8.28 -15.73 0.31
N ARG A 18 -9.07 -16.09 -0.72
CA ARG A 18 -8.72 -15.80 -2.11
C ARG A 18 -8.63 -14.30 -2.39
N MET A 19 -9.63 -13.53 -1.96
CA MET A 19 -9.62 -12.07 -2.10
C MET A 19 -8.45 -11.47 -1.35
N VAL A 20 -8.23 -11.86 -0.09
CA VAL A 20 -7.10 -11.35 0.71
C VAL A 20 -5.75 -11.76 0.13
N VAL A 21 -5.58 -13.01 -0.34
CA VAL A 21 -4.35 -13.51 -0.95
C VAL A 21 -4.08 -12.81 -2.28
N LEU A 22 -5.09 -12.63 -3.14
CA LEU A 22 -4.94 -11.91 -4.41
C LEU A 22 -4.60 -10.44 -4.18
N PHE A 23 -5.26 -9.78 -3.22
CA PHE A 23 -4.94 -8.39 -2.88
C PHE A 23 -3.52 -8.28 -2.31
N SER A 24 -3.15 -9.19 -1.41
CA SER A 24 -1.80 -9.25 -0.83
C SER A 24 -0.73 -9.56 -1.90
N ALA A 25 -1.03 -10.46 -2.83
CA ALA A 25 -0.16 -10.78 -3.96
C ALA A 25 -0.02 -9.61 -4.93
N ALA A 26 -1.11 -8.86 -5.19
CA ALA A 26 -1.07 -7.66 -6.01
C ALA A 26 -0.22 -6.56 -5.35
N ILE A 27 -0.32 -6.39 -4.03
CA ILE A 27 0.55 -5.49 -3.28
C ILE A 27 2.00 -5.96 -3.37
N ALA A 28 2.27 -7.26 -3.13
CA ALA A 28 3.61 -7.83 -3.24
C ALA A 28 4.21 -7.68 -4.64
N LEU A 29 3.40 -7.84 -5.69
CA LEU A 29 3.80 -7.60 -7.07
C LEU A 29 4.09 -6.12 -7.31
N ALA A 30 3.25 -5.21 -6.82
CA ALA A 30 3.51 -3.77 -6.91
C ALA A 30 4.82 -3.40 -6.22
N VAL A 31 5.11 -3.99 -5.04
CA VAL A 31 6.39 -3.84 -4.34
C VAL A 31 7.55 -4.32 -5.20
N LEU A 32 7.44 -5.52 -5.75
CA LEU A 32 8.45 -6.11 -6.60
C LEU A 32 8.74 -5.20 -7.80
N VAL A 33 7.69 -4.70 -8.45
CA VAL A 33 7.80 -3.78 -9.59
C VAL A 33 8.52 -2.51 -9.19
N VAL A 34 8.11 -1.83 -8.11
CA VAL A 34 8.77 -0.58 -7.71
C VAL A 34 10.22 -0.81 -7.29
N THR A 35 10.50 -1.93 -6.63
CA THR A 35 11.88 -2.33 -6.25
C THR A 35 12.73 -2.58 -7.50
N LEU A 36 12.21 -3.31 -8.48
CA LEU A 36 12.87 -3.57 -9.76
C LEU A 36 13.08 -2.29 -10.56
N THR A 37 12.09 -1.38 -10.60
CA THR A 37 12.21 -0.08 -11.25
C THR A 37 13.31 0.76 -10.60
N THR A 38 13.36 0.78 -9.26
CA THR A 38 14.41 1.52 -8.53
C THR A 38 15.79 0.93 -8.80
N ALA A 39 15.92 -0.39 -8.77
CA ALA A 39 17.17 -1.08 -9.10
C ALA A 39 17.59 -0.80 -10.55
N LEU A 40 16.64 -0.83 -11.49
CA LEU A 40 16.88 -0.50 -12.89
C LEU A 40 17.37 0.93 -13.06
N VAL A 41 16.76 1.91 -12.38
CA VAL A 41 17.22 3.31 -12.41
C VAL A 41 18.67 3.43 -11.93
N ILE A 42 19.02 2.73 -10.83
CA ILE A 42 20.39 2.73 -10.31
C ILE A 42 21.36 2.11 -11.32
N VAL A 43 21.00 0.96 -11.91
CA VAL A 43 21.84 0.29 -12.93
C VAL A 43 22.00 1.16 -14.17
N VAL A 44 20.92 1.76 -14.67
CA VAL A 44 20.94 2.67 -15.82
C VAL A 44 21.81 3.89 -15.53
N GLN A 45 21.72 4.48 -14.33
CA GLN A 45 22.61 5.57 -13.93
C GLN A 45 24.08 5.15 -13.90
N GLN A 46 24.39 3.93 -13.46
CA GLN A 46 25.76 3.41 -13.45
C GLN A 46 26.26 3.05 -14.87
N SER A 47 25.42 2.46 -15.72
CA SER A 47 25.78 2.04 -17.08
C SER A 47 25.81 3.18 -18.09
N ALA A 48 25.05 4.25 -17.85
CA ALA A 48 25.02 5.44 -18.71
C ALA A 48 26.34 6.22 -18.71
N GLY A 49 27.34 5.81 -17.93
CA GLY A 49 28.73 6.22 -18.15
C GLY A 49 28.96 7.73 -18.14
N ALA A 50 28.06 8.52 -17.56
CA ALA A 50 28.35 9.90 -17.27
C ALA A 50 29.21 9.91 -16.02
N SER A 51 30.49 10.15 -16.26
CA SER A 51 31.54 10.65 -15.39
C SER A 51 31.17 11.88 -14.53
N ALA A 52 29.93 11.98 -14.07
CA ALA A 52 29.60 12.80 -12.93
C ALA A 52 29.86 11.94 -11.70
N GLU A 53 31.13 11.90 -11.31
CA GLU A 53 31.47 12.01 -9.90
C GLU A 53 30.68 13.19 -9.32
N GLU A 54 29.40 12.96 -9.02
CA GLU A 54 28.46 13.93 -8.48
C GLU A 54 28.75 14.03 -6.99
N PHE A 55 29.98 14.45 -6.70
CA PHE A 55 30.39 14.83 -5.37
C PHE A 55 29.63 16.09 -5.03
N LEU A 56 28.78 15.98 -4.01
CA LEU A 56 28.31 17.16 -3.32
C LEU A 56 29.55 17.70 -2.60
N ILE A 57 30.30 18.61 -3.24
CA ILE A 57 31.47 19.22 -2.61
C ILE A 57 30.94 20.17 -1.54
N VAL A 58 30.81 19.64 -0.32
CA VAL A 58 30.51 20.44 0.86
C VAL A 58 31.79 21.18 1.22
N TYR A 59 31.93 22.40 0.71
CA TYR A 59 33.06 23.27 1.04
C TYR A 59 32.94 23.72 2.50
N ARG A 60 33.72 23.11 3.40
CA ARG A 60 33.86 23.63 4.76
C ARG A 60 34.92 24.73 4.72
N ARG A 61 34.49 25.98 4.66
CA ARG A 61 35.40 27.13 4.73
C ARG A 61 35.98 27.23 6.15
N SER A 62 37.23 26.80 6.33
CA SER A 62 37.97 27.04 7.57
C SER A 62 38.90 28.24 7.35
N GLY A 63 38.74 29.28 8.17
CA GLY A 63 39.63 30.44 8.15
C GLY A 63 40.74 30.23 9.16
N ARG A 64 41.98 30.03 8.71
CA ARG A 64 43.17 30.15 9.55
C ARG A 64 43.75 31.55 9.37
N ILE A 65 44.08 32.20 10.48
CA ILE A 65 44.74 33.51 10.49
C ILE A 65 46.23 33.22 10.59
N GLU A 66 46.98 33.45 9.51
CA GLU A 66 48.44 33.42 9.55
C GLU A 66 48.94 34.88 9.55
N PRO A 67 49.79 35.26 10.51
CA PRO A 67 50.45 36.57 10.46
C PRO A 67 51.48 36.53 9.33
N VAL A 68 51.26 37.35 8.30
CA VAL A 68 52.21 37.49 7.18
C VAL A 68 52.83 38.87 7.29
N GLU A 69 54.15 38.89 7.42
CA GLU A 69 54.90 40.13 7.55
C GLU A 69 55.04 40.79 6.18
N ARG A 70 54.51 42.00 6.05
CA ARG A 70 54.58 42.81 4.83
C ARG A 70 55.04 44.21 5.23
N ASP A 71 56.16 44.67 4.68
CA ASP A 71 56.76 45.99 4.97
C ASP A 71 57.06 46.23 6.46
N GLY A 72 57.60 45.22 7.17
CA GLY A 72 58.03 45.34 8.58
C GLY A 72 56.88 45.52 9.59
N ARG A 73 55.63 45.28 9.17
CA ARG A 73 54.46 45.18 10.06
C ARG A 73 53.82 43.80 9.93
N LEU A 74 53.49 43.20 11.07
CA LEU A 74 52.72 41.96 11.13
C LEU A 74 51.28 42.25 10.69
N VAL A 75 50.89 41.80 9.50
CA VAL A 75 49.52 41.98 9.00
C VAL A 75 48.82 40.63 9.01
N GLU A 76 47.74 40.52 9.77
CA GLU A 76 46.90 39.33 9.83
C GLU A 76 46.21 39.12 8.47
N THR A 77 46.78 38.27 7.64
CA THR A 77 46.20 37.98 6.33
C THR A 77 45.31 36.77 6.46
N ARG A 78 44.01 36.97 6.33
CA ARG A 78 42.98 35.92 6.48
C ARG A 78 42.92 35.05 5.22
N THR A 79 43.86 34.13 5.07
CA THR A 79 43.86 33.15 3.97
C THR A 79 42.77 32.11 4.21
N SER A 80 41.73 32.15 3.37
CA SER A 80 40.66 31.14 3.37
C SER A 80 41.15 29.91 2.60
N ARG A 81 41.53 28.84 3.30
CA ARG A 81 41.81 27.56 2.64
C ARG A 81 40.48 26.82 2.46
N THR A 82 40.13 26.58 1.19
CA THR A 82 38.93 25.83 0.82
C THR A 82 39.32 24.37 0.72
N ASP A 83 39.18 23.63 1.83
CA ASP A 83 39.44 22.19 1.83
C ASP A 83 38.17 21.44 1.39
N ALA A 84 38.29 20.56 0.38
CA ALA A 84 37.23 19.66 -0.02
C ALA A 84 37.06 18.58 1.06
N VAL A 85 36.03 18.69 1.89
CA VAL A 85 35.72 17.68 2.91
C VAL A 85 35.08 16.47 2.24
N ARG A 86 35.68 15.30 2.49
CA ARG A 86 35.25 13.93 2.16
C ARG A 86 34.03 13.84 1.24
N GLN A 87 34.35 13.65 -0.04
CA GLN A 87 33.44 13.26 -1.11
C GLN A 87 32.50 12.12 -0.67
N THR A 88 31.25 12.44 -0.36
CA THR A 88 30.21 11.44 -0.10
C THR A 88 29.40 11.29 -1.38
N THR A 89 29.36 10.07 -1.92
CA THR A 89 28.61 9.76 -3.13
C THR A 89 27.13 10.11 -2.92
N ARG A 90 26.55 10.98 -3.77
CA ARG A 90 25.15 11.43 -3.67
C ARG A 90 24.16 10.27 -3.52
N SER A 91 24.46 9.13 -4.15
CA SER A 91 23.68 7.89 -4.06
C SER A 91 23.59 7.34 -2.62
N ALA A 92 24.62 7.52 -1.79
CA ALA A 92 24.63 7.09 -0.39
C ALA A 92 23.61 7.85 0.48
N LEU A 93 23.20 9.05 0.05
CA LEU A 93 22.15 9.85 0.72
C LEU A 93 20.76 9.56 0.13
N ILE A 94 20.65 9.45 -1.19
CA ILE A 94 19.33 9.33 -1.85
C ILE A 94 18.76 7.91 -1.73
N ILE A 95 19.58 6.87 -1.94
CA ILE A 95 19.13 5.47 -1.94
C ILE A 95 18.42 5.06 -0.65
N PRO A 96 18.98 5.28 0.56
CA PRO A 96 18.32 4.85 1.79
C PRO A 96 17.00 5.59 2.02
N VAL A 97 16.91 6.88 1.69
CA VAL A 97 15.66 7.66 1.80
C VAL A 97 14.60 7.10 0.83
N LEU A 98 14.98 6.78 -0.40
CA LEU A 98 14.07 6.23 -1.40
C LEU A 98 13.55 4.85 -0.99
N LEU A 99 14.43 4.02 -0.42
CA LEU A 99 14.10 2.67 0.05
C LEU A 99 13.16 2.70 1.26
N VAL A 100 13.43 3.58 2.24
CA VAL A 100 12.54 3.79 3.39
C VAL A 100 11.18 4.30 2.93
N ASN A 101 11.13 5.28 2.02
CA ASN A 101 9.88 5.79 1.47
C ASN A 101 9.06 4.67 0.80
N ASN A 102 9.72 3.81 0.03
CA ASN A 102 9.08 2.66 -0.61
C ASN A 102 8.47 1.70 0.41
N VAL A 103 9.25 1.30 1.41
CA VAL A 103 8.79 0.37 2.46
C VAL A 103 7.59 0.95 3.20
N VAL A 104 7.62 2.25 3.54
CA VAL A 104 6.51 2.93 4.21
C VAL A 104 5.24 2.91 3.35
N LEU A 105 5.36 3.24 2.06
CA LEU A 105 4.23 3.25 1.13
C LEU A 105 3.59 1.87 1.00
N VAL A 106 4.42 0.82 0.91
CA VAL A 106 3.97 -0.57 0.86
C VAL A 106 3.17 -0.96 2.09
N VAL A 107 3.69 -0.65 3.28
CA VAL A 107 3.02 -0.99 4.54
C VAL A 107 1.68 -0.27 4.63
N LEU A 108 1.61 1.01 4.25
CA LEU A 108 0.37 1.78 4.21
C LEU A 108 -0.65 1.17 3.23
N LEU A 109 -0.24 0.88 1.99
CA LEU A 109 -1.11 0.28 0.97
C LEU A 109 -1.60 -1.11 1.39
N ALA A 110 -0.76 -1.91 2.04
CA ALA A 110 -1.15 -3.21 2.57
C ALA A 110 -2.23 -3.08 3.65
N ILE A 111 -2.05 -2.17 4.60
CA ILE A 111 -3.03 -1.94 5.68
C ILE A 111 -4.36 -1.47 5.10
N VAL A 112 -4.34 -0.50 4.17
CA VAL A 112 -5.55 0.03 3.52
C VAL A 112 -6.25 -1.06 2.71
N GLY A 113 -5.51 -1.79 1.89
CA GLY A 113 -6.03 -2.88 1.05
C GLY A 113 -6.69 -3.98 1.86
N ILE A 114 -6.04 -4.44 2.94
CA ILE A 114 -6.60 -5.45 3.84
C ILE A 114 -7.87 -4.93 4.54
N ARG A 115 -7.89 -3.67 5.01
CA ARG A 115 -9.11 -3.07 5.59
C ARG A 115 -10.25 -3.04 4.59
N TYR A 116 -9.96 -2.64 3.35
CA TYR A 116 -10.95 -2.57 2.28
C TYR A 116 -11.52 -3.97 1.96
N ALA A 117 -10.65 -4.96 1.73
CA ALA A 117 -11.07 -6.32 1.41
C ALA A 117 -12.00 -6.93 2.48
N ARG A 118 -11.68 -6.73 3.76
CA ARG A 118 -12.52 -7.21 4.88
C ARG A 118 -13.91 -6.56 4.89
N ARG A 119 -14.04 -5.32 4.42
CA ARG A 119 -15.31 -4.60 4.39
C ARG A 119 -16.30 -5.16 3.36
N PHE A 120 -15.82 -5.78 2.29
CA PHE A 120 -16.66 -6.42 1.26
C PHE A 120 -16.94 -7.89 1.53
N ALA A 121 -15.96 -8.62 2.07
CA ALA A 121 -16.05 -10.06 2.32
C ALA A 121 -17.30 -10.47 3.12
N GLY A 122 -17.55 -9.82 4.25
CA GLY A 122 -18.67 -10.14 5.13
C GLY A 122 -20.05 -9.93 4.48
N PRO A 123 -20.33 -8.75 3.91
CA PRO A 123 -21.57 -8.48 3.21
C PRO A 123 -21.82 -9.41 2.01
N ILE A 124 -20.80 -9.67 1.18
CA ILE A 124 -20.90 -10.61 0.05
C ILE A 124 -21.25 -12.00 0.53
N TYR A 125 -20.61 -12.46 1.60
CA TYR A 125 -20.88 -13.77 2.16
C TYR A 125 -22.32 -13.92 2.66
N ARG A 126 -22.85 -12.89 3.35
CA ARG A 126 -24.26 -12.84 3.78
C ARG A 126 -25.21 -12.91 2.59
N ILE A 127 -25.04 -12.04 1.59
CA ILE A 127 -25.85 -12.02 0.36
C ILE A 127 -25.87 -13.42 -0.28
N SER A 128 -24.71 -14.04 -0.49
CA SER A 128 -24.62 -15.36 -1.11
C SER A 128 -25.28 -16.48 -0.29
N THR A 129 -25.30 -16.35 1.04
CA THR A 129 -25.95 -17.33 1.92
C THR A 129 -27.46 -17.18 1.90
N ASP A 130 -27.94 -15.95 1.98
CA ASP A 130 -29.38 -15.65 1.96
C ASP A 130 -29.99 -16.04 0.59
N ILE A 131 -29.29 -15.75 -0.51
CA ILE A 131 -29.68 -16.21 -1.86
C ILE A 131 -29.77 -17.74 -1.92
N ARG A 132 -28.82 -18.47 -1.32
CA ARG A 132 -28.89 -19.95 -1.29
C ARG A 132 -30.11 -20.46 -0.53
N HIS A 133 -30.51 -19.79 0.55
CA HIS A 133 -31.73 -20.15 1.28
C HIS A 133 -32.98 -19.92 0.42
N VAL A 134 -33.06 -18.80 -0.29
CA VAL A 134 -34.13 -18.52 -1.26
C VAL A 134 -34.19 -19.58 -2.35
N LEU A 135 -33.03 -19.94 -2.94
CA LEU A 135 -32.94 -20.97 -3.98
C LEU A 135 -33.34 -22.36 -3.46
N ALA A 136 -33.18 -22.62 -2.15
CA ALA A 136 -33.65 -23.84 -1.50
C ALA A 136 -35.16 -23.85 -1.21
N GLY A 137 -35.90 -22.80 -1.62
CA GLY A 137 -37.35 -22.69 -1.45
C GLY A 137 -37.80 -21.84 -0.28
N ASP A 138 -36.88 -21.36 0.57
CA ASP A 138 -37.22 -20.47 1.68
C ASP A 138 -37.42 -19.03 1.20
N ARG A 139 -38.64 -18.72 0.77
CA ARG A 139 -39.04 -17.40 0.28
C ARG A 139 -39.23 -16.36 1.39
N SER A 140 -39.15 -16.75 2.66
CA SER A 140 -39.28 -15.83 3.79
C SER A 140 -38.00 -15.05 4.07
N VAL A 141 -36.87 -15.49 3.51
CA VAL A 141 -35.58 -14.85 3.70
C VAL A 141 -35.53 -13.49 2.98
N ARG A 142 -35.03 -12.48 3.69
CA ARG A 142 -34.67 -11.17 3.14
C ARG A 142 -33.24 -10.84 3.52
N ILE A 143 -32.52 -10.27 2.56
CA ILE A 143 -31.10 -9.93 2.71
C ILE A 143 -31.00 -8.63 3.51
N ASN A 144 -30.41 -8.69 4.70
CA ASN A 144 -30.23 -7.51 5.56
C ASN A 144 -28.75 -7.28 5.89
N LEU A 145 -28.25 -6.12 5.45
CA LEU A 145 -26.88 -5.65 5.68
C LEU A 145 -26.84 -4.47 6.65
N ARG A 146 -25.71 -4.25 7.31
CA ARG A 146 -25.56 -3.14 8.27
C ARG A 146 -25.58 -1.81 7.55
N LYS A 147 -25.96 -0.73 8.25
CA LYS A 147 -26.00 0.63 7.68
C LYS A 147 -24.66 1.09 7.11
N THR A 148 -23.56 0.59 7.64
CA THR A 148 -22.18 0.94 7.26
C THR A 148 -21.62 0.07 6.13
N ASP A 149 -22.35 -0.94 5.68
CA ASP A 149 -21.90 -1.86 4.64
C ASP A 149 -22.13 -1.23 3.25
N GLU A 150 -21.10 -1.25 2.41
CA GLU A 150 -21.13 -0.60 1.09
C GLU A 150 -22.13 -1.27 0.12
N LEU A 151 -22.45 -2.55 0.33
CA LEU A 151 -23.36 -3.30 -0.54
C LEU A 151 -24.84 -3.22 -0.13
N ARG A 152 -25.21 -2.30 0.77
CA ARG A 152 -26.58 -2.19 1.29
C ARG A 152 -27.60 -1.94 0.17
N GLU A 153 -27.31 -1.01 -0.73
CA GLU A 153 -28.22 -0.69 -1.85
C GLU A 153 -28.41 -1.90 -2.78
N PHE A 154 -27.32 -2.64 -3.04
CA PHE A 154 -27.38 -3.86 -3.83
C PHE A 154 -28.26 -4.93 -3.16
N ALA A 155 -28.12 -5.12 -1.85
CA ALA A 155 -28.99 -6.03 -1.09
C ALA A 155 -30.46 -5.59 -1.14
N GLN A 156 -30.75 -4.28 -1.07
CA GLN A 156 -32.11 -3.75 -1.21
C GLN A 156 -32.70 -4.03 -2.60
N ARG A 157 -31.92 -3.85 -3.67
CA ARG A 157 -32.34 -4.19 -5.03
C ARG A 157 -32.64 -5.68 -5.19
N ILE A 158 -31.83 -6.55 -4.58
CA ILE A 158 -32.12 -8.00 -4.56
C ILE A 158 -33.42 -8.29 -3.82
N ASN A 159 -33.66 -7.67 -2.65
CA ASN A 159 -34.93 -7.86 -1.95
C ASN A 159 -36.13 -7.41 -2.81
N GLY A 160 -36.01 -6.29 -3.53
CA GLY A 160 -37.05 -5.85 -4.46
C GLY A 160 -37.32 -6.87 -5.58
N LEU A 161 -36.27 -7.54 -6.08
CA LEU A 161 -36.40 -8.65 -7.04
C LEU A 161 -37.12 -9.86 -6.40
N LEU A 162 -36.79 -10.21 -5.16
CA LEU A 162 -37.46 -11.30 -4.43
C LEU A 162 -38.94 -11.00 -4.21
N ASP A 163 -39.27 -9.76 -3.84
CA ASP A 163 -40.66 -9.32 -3.67
C ASP A 163 -41.44 -9.39 -4.98
N ALA A 164 -40.81 -9.04 -6.12
CA ALA A 164 -41.43 -9.16 -7.44
C ALA A 164 -41.67 -10.63 -7.84
N LEU A 165 -40.72 -11.52 -7.55
CA LEU A 165 -40.85 -12.96 -7.79
C LEU A 165 -41.96 -13.58 -6.94
N GLU A 166 -42.08 -13.19 -5.67
CA GLU A 166 -43.14 -13.67 -4.77
C GLU A 166 -44.52 -13.20 -5.21
N ARG A 167 -44.65 -11.97 -5.71
CA ARG A 167 -45.90 -11.48 -6.32
C ARG A 167 -46.27 -12.22 -7.60
N ALA A 168 -45.29 -12.57 -8.43
CA ALA A 168 -45.52 -13.27 -9.70
C ALA A 168 -45.92 -14.75 -9.49
N HIS A 169 -45.45 -15.38 -8.41
CA HIS A 169 -45.78 -16.76 -8.06
C HIS A 169 -46.22 -16.82 -6.59
N PRO A 170 -47.46 -16.38 -6.28
CA PRO A 170 -48.00 -16.42 -4.92
C PRO A 170 -47.96 -17.84 -4.38
N ARG A 171 -47.79 -18.00 -3.06
CA ARG A 171 -47.87 -19.33 -2.43
C ARG A 171 -49.23 -19.95 -2.78
N THR A 172 -49.24 -21.06 -3.52
CA THR A 172 -50.46 -21.79 -3.87
C THR A 172 -51.00 -22.60 -2.68
N ASP A 173 -50.30 -22.58 -1.54
CA ASP A 173 -50.64 -23.36 -0.37
C ASP A 173 -51.26 -22.44 0.70
N ALA A 174 -52.56 -22.19 0.59
CA ALA A 174 -53.41 -21.63 1.65
C ALA A 174 -54.75 -22.36 1.65
#